data_AF-A0A5J5BUS0-F1
#
_entry.id   AF-A0A5J5BUS0-F1
#
_cell.length_a   1.000
_cell.length_b   1.000
_cell.length_c   1.000
_cell.angle_alpha   90.00
_cell.angle_beta   90.00
_cell.angle_gamma   90.00
#
_symmetry.space_group_name_H-M   'P 1'
#
loop_
_entity.id
_entity.type
_entity.pdbx_description
1 polymer ?
#
loop_
_entity_poly.entity_id
_entity_poly.type
_entity_poly.pdbx_seq_one_letter_code
_entity_poly.pdbx_strand_id
1 'polypeptide(L)'
;MVILGKLPNLRILRLLQDSYIGSKMVCSADGFPQLEILELNGLEELEDWRVEETAMPTLRGLHIERNLRLRMIPEGLKFVNTLRELTLSLMRKTFVNGLQAIEMVVEQLDDAVSGY
;
A
#
# COMPACT_ATOMS: atom_id res chain seq x y z
N MET A 1 -3.51 2.80 -12.64
CA MET A 1 -2.44 1.78 -12.51
C MET A 1 -2.17 0.99 -13.79
N VAL A 2 -3.11 0.88 -14.74
CA VAL A 2 -2.92 0.10 -15.99
C VAL A 2 -1.67 0.51 -16.79
N ILE A 3 -1.40 1.81 -16.97
CA ILE A 3 -0.24 2.27 -17.76
C ILE A 3 1.07 1.98 -17.02
N LEU A 4 1.17 2.35 -15.73
CA LEU A 4 2.37 2.11 -14.92
C LEU A 4 2.67 0.62 -14.75
N GLY A 5 1.64 -0.22 -14.64
CA GLY A 5 1.77 -1.67 -14.49
C GLY A 5 2.37 -2.37 -15.70
N LYS A 6 2.35 -1.73 -16.88
CA LYS A 6 2.96 -2.27 -18.10
C LYS A 6 4.45 -1.93 -18.23
N LEU A 7 5.01 -1.11 -17.33
CA LEU A 7 6.42 -0.75 -17.37
C LEU A 7 7.26 -1.96 -16.91
N PRO A 8 8.06 -2.58 -17.81
CA PRO A 8 8.65 -3.89 -17.55
C PRO A 8 9.77 -3.86 -16.50
N ASN A 9 10.42 -2.72 -16.33
CA ASN A 9 11.57 -2.53 -15.42
C ASN A 9 11.25 -1.56 -14.27
N LEU A 10 9.97 -1.26 -14.02
CA LEU A 10 9.60 -0.40 -12.90
C LEU A 10 9.79 -1.17 -11.59
N ARG A 11 10.82 -0.78 -10.83
CA ARG A 11 11.19 -1.43 -9.56
C ARG A 11 10.66 -0.72 -8.33
N ILE A 12 10.50 0.60 -8.41
CA ILE A 12 10.03 1.44 -7.30
C ILE A 12 8.93 2.34 -7.84
N LEU A 13 7.78 2.33 -7.18
CA LEU A 13 6.68 3.24 -7.44
C LEU A 13 6.27 3.93 -6.15
N ARG A 14 6.33 5.26 -6.16
CA ARG A 14 5.92 6.10 -5.04
C ARG A 14 4.79 7.01 -5.52
N LEU A 15 3.60 6.80 -4.98
CA LEU A 15 2.45 7.67 -5.19
C LEU A 15 2.31 8.52 -3.93
N LEU A 16 2.77 9.77 -4.04
CA LEU A 16 2.79 10.73 -2.94
C LEU A 16 1.53 11.60 -2.97
N GLN A 17 1.46 12.55 -2.03
CA GLN A 17 0.33 13.46 -1.87
C GLN A 17 -0.12 14.05 -3.21
N ASP A 18 -1.43 14.04 -3.46
CA ASP A 18 -2.10 14.55 -4.67
C ASP A 18 -1.69 13.89 -6.00
N SER A 19 -0.83 12.85 -6.00
CA SER A 19 -0.45 12.10 -7.22
C SER A 19 -1.58 11.23 -7.79
N TYR A 20 -2.60 10.96 -6.98
CA TYR A 20 -3.74 10.14 -7.35
C TYR A 20 -5.02 10.67 -6.69
N ILE A 21 -5.95 11.15 -7.52
CA ILE A 21 -7.24 11.72 -7.11
C ILE A 21 -8.42 10.76 -7.32
N GLY A 22 -8.15 9.52 -7.70
CA GLY A 22 -9.19 8.51 -7.93
C GLY A 22 -9.62 7.84 -6.63
N SER A 23 -10.86 7.37 -6.58
CA SER A 23 -11.36 6.64 -5.42
C SER A 23 -11.08 5.14 -5.44
N LYS A 24 -10.71 4.59 -6.61
CA LYS A 24 -10.52 3.15 -6.82
C LYS A 24 -9.24 2.83 -7.57
N MET A 25 -8.32 2.14 -6.90
CA MET A 25 -7.08 1.67 -7.50
C MET A 25 -7.12 0.17 -7.74
N VAL A 26 -6.74 -0.27 -8.94
CA VAL A 26 -6.64 -1.69 -9.29
C VAL A 26 -5.25 -2.00 -9.83
N CYS A 27 -4.53 -2.91 -9.18
CA CYS A 27 -3.34 -3.54 -9.73
C CYS A 27 -3.79 -4.82 -10.45
N SER A 28 -3.83 -4.75 -11.78
CA SER A 28 -4.31 -5.83 -12.64
C SER A 28 -3.35 -7.03 -12.66
N ALA A 29 -3.89 -8.20 -12.99
CA ALA A 29 -3.12 -9.41 -13.23
C ALA A 29 -1.96 -9.16 -14.19
N ASP A 30 -0.82 -9.79 -13.90
CA ASP A 30 0.46 -9.65 -14.62
C ASP A 30 1.02 -8.21 -14.69
N GLY A 31 0.40 -7.26 -13.99
CA GLY A 31 0.90 -5.91 -13.85
C GLY A 31 2.09 -5.87 -12.89
N PHE A 32 3.02 -4.94 -13.17
CA PHE A 32 4.18 -4.65 -12.33
C PHE A 32 5.12 -5.86 -12.13
N PRO A 33 5.65 -6.45 -13.22
CA PRO A 33 6.41 -7.70 -13.14
C PRO A 33 7.68 -7.60 -12.28
N GLN A 34 8.31 -6.43 -12.20
CA GLN A 34 9.57 -6.19 -11.46
C GLN A 34 9.43 -5.21 -10.30
N LEU A 35 8.20 -4.87 -9.88
CA LEU A 35 8.01 -3.89 -8.80
C LEU A 35 8.41 -4.50 -7.46
N GLU A 36 9.43 -3.92 -6.84
CA GLU A 36 9.98 -4.35 -5.55
C GLU A 36 9.44 -3.50 -4.39
N ILE A 37 9.20 -2.20 -4.61
CA ILE A 37 8.72 -1.27 -3.59
C ILE A 37 7.51 -0.49 -4.10
N LEU A 38 6.42 -0.52 -3.34
CA LEU A 38 5.25 0.33 -3.53
C LEU A 38 5.04 1.22 -2.30
N GLU A 39 5.00 2.53 -2.52
CA GLU A 39 4.61 3.49 -1.50
C GLU A 39 3.33 4.22 -1.92
N LEU A 40 2.34 4.21 -1.03
CA LEU A 40 1.10 4.97 -1.12
C LEU A 40 1.07 5.97 0.06
N ASN A 41 1.30 7.24 -0.22
CA ASN A 41 1.47 8.26 0.80
C ASN A 41 0.55 9.45 0.56
N GLY A 42 -0.42 9.67 1.44
CA GLY A 42 -1.32 10.83 1.37
C GLY A 42 -2.28 10.78 0.18
N LEU A 43 -2.78 9.58 -0.18
CA LEU A 43 -3.78 9.44 -1.25
C LEU A 43 -5.19 9.60 -0.66
N GLU A 44 -5.57 10.83 -0.36
CA GLU A 44 -6.77 11.17 0.43
C GLU A 44 -8.09 10.72 -0.19
N GLU A 45 -8.17 10.61 -1.51
CA GLU A 45 -9.39 10.18 -2.21
C GLU A 45 -9.48 8.66 -2.37
N LEU A 46 -8.39 7.92 -2.16
CA LEU A 46 -8.36 6.48 -2.36
C LEU A 46 -9.17 5.76 -1.28
N GLU A 47 -10.25 5.10 -1.68
CA GLU A 47 -11.15 4.36 -0.79
C GLU A 47 -11.03 2.84 -0.93
N ASP A 48 -10.91 2.38 -2.18
CA ASP A 48 -10.89 0.97 -2.55
C ASP A 48 -9.60 0.66 -3.32
N TRP A 49 -8.82 -0.27 -2.80
CA TRP A 49 -7.62 -0.75 -3.45
C TRP A 49 -7.74 -2.25 -3.64
N ARG A 50 -7.67 -2.68 -4.90
CA ARG A 50 -7.73 -4.08 -5.31
C ARG A 50 -6.42 -4.51 -5.96
N VAL A 51 -5.97 -5.70 -5.57
CA VAL A 51 -4.85 -6.40 -6.19
C VAL A 51 -5.42 -7.69 -6.77
N GLU A 52 -5.25 -7.91 -8.07
CA GLU A 52 -5.65 -9.16 -8.71
C GLU A 52 -4.60 -10.25 -8.49
N GLU A 53 -5.00 -11.51 -8.65
CA GLU A 53 -4.08 -12.65 -8.64
C GLU A 53 -2.98 -12.41 -9.68
N THR A 54 -1.74 -12.81 -9.36
CA THR A 54 -0.51 -12.60 -10.15
C THR A 54 0.03 -11.16 -10.29
N ALA A 55 -0.66 -10.14 -9.77
CA ALA A 55 -0.14 -8.78 -9.78
C ALA A 55 1.06 -8.61 -8.84
N MET A 56 2.05 -7.80 -9.25
CA MET A 56 3.22 -7.43 -8.45
C MET A 56 3.98 -8.63 -7.84
N PRO A 57 4.36 -9.65 -8.63
CA PRO A 57 4.90 -10.91 -8.11
C PRO A 57 6.24 -10.76 -7.35
N THR A 58 6.94 -9.66 -7.55
CA THR A 58 8.28 -9.38 -7.00
C THR A 58 8.27 -8.38 -5.85
N LEU A 59 7.10 -7.94 -5.37
CA LEU A 59 6.95 -6.90 -4.36
C LEU A 59 7.52 -7.36 -3.01
N ARG A 60 8.47 -6.59 -2.47
CA ARG A 60 9.15 -6.87 -1.20
C ARG A 60 8.76 -5.87 -0.11
N GLY A 61 8.55 -4.61 -0.48
CA GLY A 61 8.18 -3.54 0.44
C GLY A 61 6.87 -2.88 0.04
N LEU A 62 5.95 -2.78 1.01
CA LEU A 62 4.71 -2.04 0.90
C LEU A 62 4.62 -1.03 2.05
N HIS A 63 4.58 0.25 1.71
CA HIS A 63 4.46 1.34 2.67
C HIS A 63 3.18 2.12 2.38
N ILE A 64 2.30 2.22 3.39
CA ILE A 64 1.06 2.99 3.31
C ILE A 64 1.04 3.97 4.48
N GLU A 65 1.02 5.26 4.15
CA GLU A 65 1.10 6.34 5.13
C GLU A 65 0.06 7.42 4.81
N ARG A 66 -0.67 7.91 5.83
CA ARG A 66 -1.66 9.00 5.68
C ARG A 66 -2.76 8.73 4.64
N ASN A 67 -3.14 7.47 4.42
CA ASN A 67 -4.25 7.12 3.51
C ASN A 67 -5.55 6.96 4.28
N LEU A 68 -6.14 8.08 4.72
CA LEU A 68 -7.23 8.08 5.69
C LEU A 68 -8.53 7.48 5.15
N ARG A 69 -8.81 7.55 3.84
CA ARG A 69 -10.06 7.01 3.28
C ARG A 69 -9.99 5.57 2.84
N LEU A 70 -8.80 4.97 2.81
CA LEU A 70 -8.62 3.58 2.41
C LEU A 70 -9.32 2.66 3.43
N ARG A 71 -10.28 1.87 2.95
CA ARG A 71 -11.19 1.11 3.83
C ARG A 71 -10.57 -0.18 4.34
N MET A 72 -9.79 -0.86 3.51
CA MET A 72 -9.15 -2.13 3.84
C MET A 72 -7.89 -2.36 3.01
N ILE A 73 -7.01 -3.24 3.50
CA ILE A 73 -5.91 -3.81 2.71
C ILE A 73 -6.51 -4.80 1.69
N PRO A 74 -6.09 -4.78 0.41
CA PRO A 74 -6.58 -5.72 -0.59
C PRO A 74 -6.28 -7.16 -0.19
N GLU A 75 -7.30 -8.02 -0.17
CA GLU A 75 -7.12 -9.46 0.05
C GLU A 75 -6.16 -10.08 -0.96
N GLY A 76 -6.05 -9.53 -2.16
CA GLY A 76 -5.12 -10.01 -3.19
C GLY A 76 -3.65 -9.97 -2.78
N LEU A 77 -3.28 -9.20 -1.75
CA LEU A 77 -1.91 -9.23 -1.22
C LEU A 77 -1.55 -10.58 -0.60
N LYS A 78 -2.53 -11.43 -0.24
CA LYS A 78 -2.28 -12.81 0.21
C LYS A 78 -1.59 -13.68 -0.83
N PHE A 79 -1.62 -13.28 -2.11
CA PHE A 79 -0.96 -13.98 -3.21
C PHE A 79 0.46 -13.45 -3.48
N VAL A 80 0.86 -12.35 -2.82
CA VAL A 80 2.19 -11.74 -2.95
C VAL A 80 3.12 -12.37 -1.92
N ASN A 81 3.62 -13.57 -2.24
CA ASN A 81 4.44 -14.37 -1.33
C ASN A 81 5.87 -13.83 -1.13
N THR A 82 6.22 -12.74 -1.82
CA THR A 82 7.54 -12.10 -1.80
C THR A 82 7.62 -10.93 -0.82
N LEU A 83 6.48 -10.51 -0.24
CA LEU A 83 6.40 -9.38 0.66
C LEU A 83 7.17 -9.66 1.96
N ARG A 84 8.08 -8.76 2.33
CA ARG A 84 8.92 -8.85 3.53
C ARG A 84 8.68 -7.71 4.50
N GLU A 85 8.31 -6.55 3.97
CA GLU A 85 8.13 -5.32 4.73
C GLU A 85 6.75 -4.74 4.46
N LEU A 86 5.98 -4.56 5.53
CA LEU A 86 4.68 -3.89 5.50
C LEU A 86 4.68 -2.79 6.56
N THR A 87 4.59 -1.54 6.11
CA THR A 87 4.45 -0.38 7.00
C THR A 87 3.08 0.23 6.81
N LEU A 88 2.33 0.36 7.90
CA LEU A 88 1.03 1.04 7.93
C LEU A 88 1.09 2.12 9.01
N SER A 89 1.07 3.39 8.61
CA SER A 89 1.14 4.51 9.55
C SER A 89 0.10 5.57 9.24
N LEU A 90 -0.36 6.28 10.28
CA LEU A 90 -1.32 7.38 10.15
C LEU A 90 -2.59 7.00 9.36
N MET A 91 -3.06 5.76 9.57
CA MET A 91 -4.30 5.20 8.98
C MET A 91 -5.51 5.43 9.92
N ARG A 92 -6.74 5.33 9.39
CA ARG A 92 -7.95 5.37 10.25
C ARG A 92 -7.95 4.20 11.25
N LYS A 93 -8.31 4.46 12.51
CA LYS A 93 -8.30 3.45 13.59
C LYS A 93 -9.09 2.17 13.29
N THR A 94 -10.17 2.26 12.53
CA THR A 94 -11.00 1.10 12.14
C THR A 94 -10.29 0.14 11.17
N PHE A 95 -9.24 0.62 10.49
CA PHE A 95 -8.45 -0.15 9.53
C PHE A 95 -7.56 -1.19 10.21
N VAL A 96 -6.95 -0.84 11.35
CA VAL A 96 -6.04 -1.71 12.11
C VAL A 96 -6.80 -2.84 12.82
N ASN A 97 -8.05 -2.60 13.21
CA ASN A 97 -8.88 -3.63 13.86
C ASN A 97 -9.22 -4.81 12.93
N GLY A 98 -9.16 -4.62 11.60
CA GLY A 98 -9.30 -5.72 10.62
C GLY A 98 -8.04 -6.58 10.47
N LEU A 99 -6.89 -6.10 10.95
CA LEU A 99 -5.58 -6.78 10.90
C LEU A 99 -5.24 -7.55 12.17
N GLN A 100 -6.06 -7.48 13.24
CA GLN A 100 -5.83 -8.18 14.52
C GLN A 100 -5.77 -9.73 14.44
N ALA A 101 -5.91 -10.32 13.25
CA ALA A 101 -5.67 -11.75 13.01
C ALA A 101 -4.22 -12.09 12.59
N ILE A 102 -3.35 -11.09 12.38
CA ILE A 102 -1.95 -11.29 12.00
C ILE A 102 -1.11 -10.33 12.85
N GLU A 103 -0.34 -10.87 13.80
CA GLU A 103 0.59 -10.10 14.64
C GLU A 103 1.46 -9.17 13.78
N MET A 104 1.26 -7.86 13.94
CA MET A 104 2.18 -6.84 13.45
C MET A 104 2.88 -6.24 14.66
N VAL A 105 4.21 -6.38 14.71
CA VAL A 105 5.08 -5.62 15.61
C VAL A 105 4.94 -4.15 15.23
N VAL A 106 4.11 -3.43 15.98
CA VAL A 106 4.05 -1.97 15.92
C VAL A 106 5.27 -1.50 16.71
N GLU A 107 6.33 -1.11 16.02
CA GLU A 107 7.32 -0.23 16.65
C GLU A 107 6.61 1.09 16.95
N GLN A 108 6.32 1.27 18.23
CA GLN A 108 5.98 2.55 18.82
C GLN A 108 7.18 3.49 18.58
N LEU A 109 6.99 4.50 17.76
CA LEU A 109 7.72 5.74 17.95
C LEU A 109 6.88 6.62 18.86
N ASP A 110 7.11 6.42 20.15
CA ASP A 110 6.75 7.37 21.20
C ASP A 110 7.41 8.73 20.93
N ASP A 111 6.64 9.78 21.21
CA ASP A 111 7.08 11.03 21.83
C ASP A 111 8.37 11.68 21.32
N ALA A 112 8.25 12.51 20.28
CA ALA A 112 8.83 13.86 20.25
C ALA A 112 8.48 14.58 18.94
N VAL A 113 7.38 15.34 18.91
CA VAL A 113 7.43 16.79 18.60
C VAL A 113 6.24 17.44 19.32
N SER A 114 6.49 17.79 20.58
CA SER A 114 5.89 18.96 21.21
C SER A 114 6.27 20.21 20.41
N GLY A 115 5.28 21.04 20.09
CA GLY A 115 5.46 22.44 19.67
C GLY A 115 6.01 22.63 18.26
N TYR A 116 5.15 23.03 17.31
CA TYR A 116 4.85 24.42 16.95
C TYR A 116 3.58 24.45 16.10
#